data_AF-A0A944A156-F1
#
_entry.id   AF-A0A944A156-F1
#
_cell.length_a   1.000
_cell.length_b   1.000
_cell.length_c   1.000
_cell.angle_alpha   90.00
_cell.angle_beta   90.00
_cell.angle_gamma   90.00
#
_symmetry.space_group_name_H-M   'P 1'
#
loop_
_entity.id
_entity.type
_entity.pdbx_description
1 polymer ?
#
loop_
_entity_poly.entity_id
_entity_poly.type
_entity_poly.pdbx_seq_one_letter_code
_entity_poly.pdbx_strand_id
1 'polypeptide(L)'
;MNYSNVFVILFLAGTFYDFFINHLLEFIDWSFRKKHGTEVPKELEGHVDSEKLKQVCAYEDAKYFFWIPKNIVNLAISLVLVLSGFYVWVFNLSWDWTSNVYLTILLFVFLSSIPSTVLMIPFKLYREFKIEKKFGFSNMTLKIYILDSIKETLVSLLIVVPLILAAVAFIGHFEKLWWLYFGLVYLAIALGLSYVYPIWVAPLFNKFVPLEDGELKEKIEVLFEKTGFKTSGIFTMDASKRSNHS
;
A
#
# COMPACT_ATOMS: atom_id res chain seq x y z
N MET A 1 27.16 16.27 1.59
CA MET A 1 26.77 15.20 2.54
C MET A 1 28.02 14.57 3.13
N ASN A 2 28.06 14.36 4.45
CA ASN A 2 29.14 13.60 5.05
C ASN A 2 28.79 12.10 4.96
N TYR A 3 29.33 11.39 3.97
CA TYR A 3 29.07 9.97 3.75
C TYR A 3 29.66 9.07 4.84
N SER A 4 30.50 9.63 5.72
CA SER A 4 31.02 8.94 6.90
C SER A 4 30.08 9.06 8.11
N ASN A 5 28.92 9.73 7.95
CA ASN A 5 27.90 9.78 8.99
C ASN A 5 27.34 8.37 9.25
N VAL A 6 27.42 7.92 10.51
CA VAL A 6 26.94 6.61 10.97
C VAL A 6 25.49 6.36 10.56
N PHE A 7 24.62 7.38 10.59
CA PHE A 7 23.23 7.25 10.16
C PHE A 7 23.10 6.90 8.68
N VAL A 8 23.91 7.52 7.81
CA VAL A 8 23.90 7.23 6.37
C VAL A 8 24.41 5.81 6.11
N ILE A 9 25.47 5.40 6.81
CA ILE A 9 26.02 4.05 6.71
C ILE A 9 24.98 3.00 7.15
N LEU A 10 24.33 3.20 8.30
CA LEU A 10 23.29 2.30 8.81
C LEU A 10 22.07 2.26 7.89
N PHE A 11 21.63 3.41 7.36
CA PHE A 11 20.53 3.47 6.40
C PHE A 11 20.86 2.68 5.13
N LEU A 12 22.04 2.87 4.55
CA LEU A 12 22.47 2.14 3.36
C LEU A 12 22.59 0.64 3.65
N ALA A 13 23.27 0.27 4.74
CA ALA A 13 23.42 -1.13 5.13
C ALA A 13 22.06 -1.81 5.35
N GLY A 14 21.13 -1.15 6.05
CA GLY A 14 19.77 -1.63 6.26
C GLY A 14 18.98 -1.76 4.96
N THR A 15 19.09 -0.78 4.06
CA THR A 15 18.41 -0.80 2.76
C THR A 15 18.92 -1.94 1.88
N PHE A 16 20.24 -2.16 1.82
CA PHE A 16 20.82 -3.27 1.06
C PHE A 16 20.50 -4.62 1.69
N TYR A 17 20.51 -4.70 3.02
CA TYR A 17 20.13 -5.91 3.75
C TYR A 17 18.68 -6.28 3.45
N ASP A 18 17.73 -5.36 3.62
CA ASP A 18 16.31 -5.57 3.31
C ASP A 18 16.12 -5.98 1.84
N PHE A 19 16.76 -5.27 0.91
CA PHE A 19 16.70 -5.60 -0.50
C PHE A 19 17.18 -7.03 -0.79
N PHE A 20 18.32 -7.42 -0.21
CA PHE A 20 18.91 -8.74 -0.43
C PHE A 20 18.05 -9.85 0.16
N ILE A 21 17.59 -9.68 1.41
CA ILE A 21 16.75 -10.67 2.08
C ILE A 21 15.44 -10.87 1.32
N ASN A 22 14.75 -9.79 0.93
CA ASN A 22 13.51 -9.90 0.17
C ASN A 22 13.73 -10.58 -1.19
N HIS A 23 14.81 -10.26 -1.92
CA HIS A 23 15.13 -10.94 -3.18
C HIS A 23 15.46 -12.41 -2.97
N LEU A 24 16.15 -12.76 -1.89
CA LEU A 24 16.47 -14.14 -1.56
C LEU A 24 15.20 -14.94 -1.27
N LEU A 25 14.29 -14.40 -0.46
CA LEU A 25 13.02 -15.05 -0.13
C LEU A 25 12.15 -15.28 -1.37
N GLU A 26 11.98 -14.25 -2.20
CA GLU A 26 11.25 -14.34 -3.47
C GLU A 26 11.90 -15.33 -4.44
N PHE A 27 13.23 -15.37 -4.47
CA PHE A 27 13.97 -16.35 -5.28
C PHE A 27 13.78 -17.78 -4.78
N ILE A 28 13.80 -18.01 -3.45
CA ILE A 28 13.55 -19.32 -2.86
C ILE A 28 12.14 -19.80 -3.21
N ASP A 29 11.15 -18.92 -3.04
CA ASP A 29 9.75 -19.19 -3.32
C ASP A 29 9.52 -19.52 -4.80
N TRP A 30 10.07 -18.71 -5.72
CA TRP A 30 10.06 -19.00 -7.15
C TRP A 30 10.78 -20.32 -7.50
N SER A 31 11.95 -20.57 -6.92
CA SER A 31 12.73 -21.80 -7.17
C SER A 31 11.97 -23.05 -6.73
N PHE A 32 11.30 -22.97 -5.59
CA PHE A 32 10.46 -24.04 -5.08
C PHE A 32 9.25 -24.28 -5.99
N ARG A 33 8.53 -23.21 -6.38
CA ARG A 33 7.41 -23.30 -7.35
C ARG A 33 7.83 -23.89 -8.68
N LYS A 34 8.98 -23.50 -9.22
CA LYS A 34 9.46 -24.04 -10.50
C LYS A 34 9.75 -25.54 -10.43
N LYS A 35 10.19 -26.04 -9.28
CA LYS A 35 10.53 -27.45 -9.06
C LYS A 35 9.32 -28.31 -8.72
N HIS A 36 8.37 -27.80 -7.95
CA HIS A 36 7.27 -28.58 -7.36
C HIS A 36 5.87 -28.11 -7.77
N GLY A 37 5.73 -26.94 -8.41
CA GLY A 37 4.44 -26.29 -8.66
C GLY A 37 3.57 -26.94 -9.74
N THR A 38 4.06 -27.97 -10.44
CA THR A 38 3.25 -28.76 -11.40
C THR A 38 2.73 -30.06 -10.81
N GLU A 39 3.21 -30.45 -9.64
CA GLU A 39 2.83 -31.69 -8.96
C GLU A 39 1.88 -31.36 -7.81
N VAL A 40 0.68 -31.93 -7.83
CA VAL A 40 -0.26 -31.80 -6.72
C VAL A 40 0.28 -32.66 -5.57
N PRO A 41 0.51 -32.08 -4.37
CA PRO A 41 0.87 -32.88 -3.19
C PRO A 41 -0.18 -33.95 -2.93
N LYS A 42 0.24 -35.13 -2.47
CA LYS A 42 -0.66 -36.28 -2.25
C LYS A 42 -1.79 -35.93 -1.27
N GLU A 43 -1.53 -35.02 -0.34
CA GLU A 43 -2.48 -34.52 0.65
C GLU A 43 -3.60 -33.66 0.04
N LEU A 44 -3.41 -33.15 -1.18
CA LEU A 44 -4.34 -32.26 -1.89
C LEU A 44 -4.94 -32.91 -3.15
N GLU A 45 -4.64 -34.19 -3.37
CA GLU A 45 -5.14 -34.96 -4.51
C GLU A 45 -6.68 -35.06 -4.44
N GLY A 46 -7.36 -34.69 -5.53
CA GLY A 46 -8.83 -34.63 -5.58
C GLY A 46 -9.47 -33.34 -5.05
N HIS A 47 -8.72 -32.49 -4.35
CA HIS A 47 -9.17 -31.16 -3.92
C HIS A 47 -8.68 -30.03 -4.83
N VAL A 48 -7.53 -30.23 -5.47
CA VAL A 48 -6.91 -29.24 -6.36
C VAL A 48 -6.81 -29.79 -7.77
N ASP A 49 -7.37 -29.05 -8.72
CA ASP A 49 -7.21 -29.33 -10.14
C ASP A 49 -5.80 -28.94 -10.62
N SER A 50 -5.16 -29.86 -11.36
CA SER A 50 -3.82 -29.68 -11.91
C SER A 50 -3.77 -28.52 -12.91
N GLU A 51 -4.83 -28.28 -13.68
CA GLU A 51 -4.86 -27.16 -14.63
C GLU A 51 -4.90 -25.82 -13.89
N LYS A 52 -5.75 -25.71 -12.87
CA LYS A 52 -5.83 -24.51 -12.02
C LYS A 52 -4.53 -24.25 -11.26
N LEU A 53 -3.87 -25.30 -10.76
CA LEU A 53 -2.55 -25.16 -10.12
C LEU A 53 -1.50 -24.57 -11.07
N LYS A 54 -1.47 -25.02 -12.34
CA LYS A 54 -0.58 -24.44 -13.35
C LYS A 54 -0.88 -22.97 -13.63
N GLN A 55 -2.15 -22.57 -13.65
CA GLN A 55 -2.54 -21.17 -13.82
C GLN A 55 -2.08 -20.30 -12.65
N VAL A 56 -2.21 -20.79 -11.41
CA VAL A 56 -1.71 -20.11 -10.20
C VAL A 56 -0.20 -19.94 -10.26
N CYS A 57 0.55 -20.99 -10.57
CA CYS A 57 2.01 -20.92 -10.70
C CYS A 57 2.42 -19.93 -11.79
N ALA A 58 1.75 -19.93 -12.95
CA ALA A 58 2.03 -18.98 -14.02
C ALA A 58 1.72 -17.52 -13.63
N TYR A 59 0.68 -17.28 -12.82
CA TYR A 59 0.36 -15.96 -12.28
C TYR A 59 1.41 -15.46 -11.30
N GLU A 60 1.82 -16.30 -10.35
CA GLU A 60 2.86 -15.95 -9.37
C GLU A 60 4.23 -15.73 -10.04
N ASP A 61 4.58 -16.53 -11.05
CA ASP A 61 5.80 -16.31 -11.82
C ASP A 61 5.76 -14.98 -12.57
N ALA A 62 4.64 -14.63 -13.20
CA ALA A 62 4.48 -13.33 -13.87
C ALA A 62 4.62 -12.16 -12.90
N LYS A 63 4.06 -12.28 -11.68
CA LYS A 63 4.22 -11.29 -10.61
C LYS A 63 5.67 -11.18 -10.16
N TYR A 64 6.36 -12.30 -9.95
CA TYR A 64 7.76 -12.34 -9.55
C TYR A 64 8.66 -11.66 -10.59
N PHE A 65 8.56 -12.01 -11.87
CA PHE A 65 9.37 -11.40 -12.93
C PHE A 65 9.09 -9.91 -13.12
N PHE A 66 7.88 -9.46 -12.82
CA PHE A 66 7.55 -8.04 -12.79
C PHE A 66 8.06 -7.32 -11.53
N TRP A 67 8.04 -8.01 -10.38
CA TRP A 67 8.47 -7.48 -9.09
C TRP A 67 9.97 -7.15 -9.08
N ILE A 68 10.82 -7.97 -9.71
CA ILE A 68 12.28 -7.77 -9.76
C ILE A 68 12.66 -6.38 -10.31
N PRO A 69 12.36 -6.02 -11.58
CA PRO A 69 12.78 -4.74 -12.15
C PRO A 69 12.15 -3.56 -11.40
N LYS A 70 10.90 -3.70 -10.92
CA LYS A 70 10.26 -2.68 -10.08
C LYS A 70 11.08 -2.39 -8.83
N ASN A 71 11.51 -3.43 -8.11
CA ASN A 71 12.28 -3.25 -6.87
C ASN A 71 13.70 -2.76 -7.12
N ILE A 72 14.35 -3.19 -8.21
CA ILE A 72 15.66 -2.66 -8.62
C ILE A 72 15.55 -1.16 -8.91
N VAL A 73 14.54 -0.73 -9.68
CA VAL A 73 14.32 0.70 -9.96
C VAL A 73 14.00 1.46 -8.68
N ASN A 74 13.21 0.88 -7.77
CA ASN A 74 12.89 1.49 -6.47
C ASN A 74 14.12 1.65 -5.56
N LEU A 75 15.02 0.66 -5.54
CA LEU A 75 16.30 0.77 -4.84
C LEU A 75 17.17 1.85 -5.48
N ALA A 76 17.32 1.80 -6.81
CA ALA A 76 18.17 2.73 -7.55
C ALA A 76 17.73 4.18 -7.35
N ILE A 77 16.43 4.48 -7.46
CA ILE A 77 15.93 5.83 -7.21
C ILE A 77 16.15 6.25 -5.76
N SER A 78 15.89 5.38 -4.77
CA SER A 78 16.13 5.68 -3.37
C SER A 78 17.59 6.05 -3.11
N LEU A 79 18.53 5.27 -3.63
CA LEU A 79 19.96 5.54 -3.53
C LEU A 79 20.35 6.84 -4.24
N VAL A 80 19.83 7.09 -5.44
CA VAL A 80 20.10 8.34 -6.18
C VAL A 80 19.60 9.55 -5.39
N LEU A 81 18.37 9.52 -4.87
CA LEU A 81 17.81 10.65 -4.11
C LEU A 81 18.57 10.90 -2.81
N VAL A 82 18.96 9.85 -2.10
CA VAL A 82 19.73 9.98 -0.86
C VAL A 82 21.15 10.48 -1.15
N LEU A 83 21.88 9.85 -2.09
CA LEU A 83 23.30 10.15 -2.31
C LEU A 83 23.53 11.45 -3.11
N SER A 84 22.59 11.87 -3.95
CA SER A 84 22.72 13.13 -4.72
C SER A 84 22.57 14.38 -3.86
N GLY A 85 22.13 14.26 -2.60
CA GLY A 85 21.75 15.40 -1.78
C GLY A 85 20.42 16.04 -2.18
N PHE A 86 19.61 15.36 -3.01
CA PHE A 86 18.31 15.84 -3.48
C PHE A 86 17.41 16.34 -2.35
N TYR A 87 17.31 15.61 -1.23
CA TYR A 87 16.48 16.04 -0.10
C TYR A 87 16.93 17.37 0.51
N VAL A 88 18.25 17.61 0.63
CA VAL A 88 18.79 18.88 1.13
C VAL A 88 18.46 20.00 0.14
N TRP A 89 18.61 19.73 -1.15
CA TRP A 89 18.27 20.69 -2.20
C TRP A 89 16.77 21.07 -2.17
N VAL A 90 15.87 20.09 -2.10
CA VAL A 90 14.41 20.35 -2.02
C VAL A 90 14.05 21.11 -0.74
N PHE A 91 14.69 20.78 0.39
CA PHE A 91 14.45 21.48 1.65
C PHE A 91 14.84 22.97 1.54
N ASN A 92 16.05 23.26 1.05
CA ASN A 92 16.53 24.63 0.87
C ASN A 92 15.64 25.40 -0.11
N LEU A 93 15.27 24.79 -1.24
CA LEU A 93 14.34 25.39 -2.20
C LEU A 93 12.99 25.74 -1.56
N SER A 94 12.45 24.84 -0.73
CA SER A 94 11.17 25.05 -0.04
C SER A 94 11.27 26.17 1.01
N TRP A 95 12.41 26.26 1.69
CA TRP A 95 12.70 27.31 2.66
C TRP A 95 12.82 28.68 2.00
N ASP A 96 13.59 28.78 0.92
CA ASP A 96 13.83 30.02 0.18
C ASP A 96 12.54 30.63 -0.39
N TRP A 97 11.57 29.78 -0.78
CA TRP A 97 10.30 30.24 -1.33
C TRP A 97 9.28 30.74 -0.30
N THR A 98 9.33 30.20 0.93
CA THR A 98 8.24 30.43 1.90
C THR A 98 8.68 31.16 3.15
N SER A 99 9.90 30.92 3.63
CA SER A 99 10.39 31.42 4.93
C SER A 99 9.48 31.09 6.13
N ASN A 100 8.51 30.18 5.96
CA ASN A 100 7.57 29.72 6.98
C ASN A 100 7.74 28.22 7.18
N VAL A 101 8.06 27.81 8.41
CA VAL A 101 8.37 26.41 8.76
C VAL A 101 7.27 25.44 8.36
N TYR A 102 5.99 25.80 8.56
CA TYR A 102 4.86 24.93 8.23
C TYR A 102 4.75 24.70 6.73
N LEU A 103 4.80 25.77 5.94
CA LEU A 103 4.72 25.69 4.49
C LEU A 103 5.97 25.04 3.88
N THR A 104 7.15 25.31 4.44
CA THR A 104 8.41 24.67 4.02
C THR A 104 8.30 23.16 4.14
N ILE A 105 7.81 22.65 5.29
CA ILE A 105 7.72 21.20 5.52
C ILE A 105 6.67 20.56 4.62
N LEU A 106 5.52 21.22 4.40
CA LEU A 106 4.51 20.73 3.46
C LEU A 106 5.04 20.65 2.03
N LEU A 107 5.70 21.71 1.54
CA LEU A 107 6.31 21.74 0.22
C LEU A 107 7.43 20.71 0.09
N PHE A 108 8.27 20.58 1.12
CA PHE A 108 9.34 19.60 1.15
C PHE A 108 8.81 18.18 1.00
N VAL A 109 7.79 17.79 1.80
CA VAL A 109 7.19 16.46 1.71
C VAL A 109 6.51 16.24 0.35
N PHE A 110 5.79 17.24 -0.16
CA PHE A 110 5.14 17.15 -1.45
C PHE A 110 6.16 16.97 -2.58
N LEU A 111 7.12 17.88 -2.71
CA LEU A 111 8.12 17.87 -3.78
C LEU A 111 9.05 16.65 -3.72
N SER A 112 9.44 16.22 -2.52
CA SER A 112 10.29 15.04 -2.37
C SER A 112 9.59 13.73 -2.75
N SER A 113 8.25 13.68 -2.72
CA SER A 113 7.46 12.51 -3.10
C SER A 113 7.28 12.33 -4.62
N ILE A 114 7.44 13.41 -5.40
CA ILE A 114 7.16 13.44 -6.84
C ILE A 114 8.00 12.44 -7.63
N PRO A 115 9.36 12.40 -7.49
CA PRO A 115 10.19 11.54 -8.34
C PRO A 115 9.82 10.07 -8.22
N SER A 116 9.65 9.58 -6.99
CA SER A 116 9.26 8.20 -6.70
C SER A 116 7.86 7.90 -7.21
N THR A 117 6.91 8.81 -7.02
CA THR A 117 5.53 8.63 -7.49
C THR A 117 5.50 8.51 -9.02
N VAL A 118 6.13 9.44 -9.72
CA VAL A 118 6.14 9.49 -11.20
C VAL A 118 6.80 8.24 -11.78
N LEU A 119 7.96 7.83 -11.25
CA LEU A 119 8.67 6.64 -11.72
C LEU A 119 7.93 5.33 -11.44
N MET A 120 7.06 5.28 -10.42
CA MET A 120 6.27 4.10 -10.11
C MET A 120 4.95 3.99 -10.88
N ILE A 121 4.46 5.07 -11.50
CA ILE A 121 3.20 5.05 -12.28
C ILE A 121 3.23 3.99 -13.40
N PRO A 122 4.28 3.90 -14.26
CA PRO A 122 4.33 2.89 -15.33
C PRO A 122 4.25 1.46 -14.79
N PHE A 123 4.91 1.17 -13.67
CA PHE A 123 4.84 -0.13 -13.00
C PHE A 123 3.42 -0.42 -12.50
N LYS A 124 2.77 0.53 -11.83
CA LYS A 124 1.38 0.36 -11.37
C LYS A 124 0.43 0.07 -12.53
N LEU A 125 0.52 0.84 -13.62
CA LEU A 125 -0.29 0.64 -14.82
C LEU A 125 -0.01 -0.69 -15.50
N TYR A 126 1.26 -1.09 -15.62
CA TYR A 126 1.63 -2.36 -16.23
C TYR A 126 1.08 -3.54 -15.42
N ARG A 127 1.22 -3.51 -14.08
CA ARG A 127 0.66 -4.54 -13.22
C ARG A 127 -0.85 -4.68 -13.44
N GLU A 128 -1.58 -3.57 -13.34
CA GLU A 128 -3.04 -3.58 -13.43
C GLU A 128 -3.54 -3.99 -14.82
N PHE A 129 -3.05 -3.33 -15.87
CA PHE A 129 -3.60 -3.47 -17.23
C PHE A 129 -2.96 -4.57 -18.07
N LYS A 130 -1.79 -5.10 -17.68
CA LYS A 130 -1.15 -6.23 -18.37
C LYS A 130 -1.17 -7.50 -17.53
N ILE A 131 -0.75 -7.47 -16.27
CA ILE A 131 -0.66 -8.69 -15.46
C ILE A 131 -2.04 -9.10 -14.98
N GLU A 132 -2.70 -8.29 -14.16
CA GLU A 132 -4.00 -8.65 -13.58
C GLU A 132 -5.07 -8.93 -14.67
N LYS A 133 -5.07 -8.14 -15.76
CA LYS A 133 -5.95 -8.40 -16.91
C LYS A 133 -5.64 -9.68 -17.69
N LYS A 134 -4.36 -10.03 -17.87
CA LYS A 134 -3.98 -11.26 -18.59
C LYS A 134 -4.51 -12.51 -17.89
N PHE A 135 -4.59 -12.48 -16.56
CA PHE A 135 -5.10 -13.59 -15.75
C PHE A 135 -6.58 -13.43 -15.39
N GLY A 136 -7.28 -12.44 -15.96
CA GLY A 136 -8.72 -12.25 -15.75
C GLY A 136 -9.10 -11.76 -14.35
N PHE A 137 -8.15 -11.28 -13.55
CA PHE A 137 -8.40 -10.79 -12.19
C PHE A 137 -8.86 -9.34 -12.14
N SER A 138 -8.54 -8.52 -13.16
CA SER A 138 -8.90 -7.11 -13.19
C SER A 138 -9.96 -6.81 -14.24
N ASN A 139 -11.04 -6.17 -13.79
CA ASN A 139 -12.04 -5.55 -14.66
C ASN A 139 -11.84 -4.02 -14.75
N MET A 140 -10.74 -3.52 -14.18
CA MET A 140 -10.45 -2.09 -14.08
C MET A 140 -10.34 -1.44 -15.47
N THR A 141 -11.01 -0.31 -15.65
CA THR A 141 -10.84 0.54 -16.85
C THR A 141 -9.91 1.71 -16.54
N LEU A 142 -9.27 2.29 -17.56
CA LEU A 142 -8.36 3.44 -17.37
C LEU A 142 -9.09 4.62 -16.70
N LYS A 143 -10.37 4.83 -17.05
CA LYS A 143 -11.22 5.87 -16.45
C LYS A 143 -11.43 5.63 -14.95
N ILE A 144 -11.76 4.40 -14.55
CA ILE A 144 -11.94 4.05 -13.13
C ILE A 144 -10.61 4.21 -12.39
N TYR A 145 -9.51 3.70 -12.95
CA TYR A 145 -8.19 3.80 -12.35
C TYR A 145 -7.77 5.25 -12.06
N ILE A 146 -7.94 6.16 -13.03
CA ILE A 146 -7.56 7.57 -12.86
C ILE A 146 -8.46 8.24 -11.81
N LEU A 147 -9.77 8.02 -11.87
CA LEU A 147 -10.70 8.61 -10.90
C LEU A 147 -10.43 8.11 -9.47
N ASP A 148 -10.19 6.81 -9.31
CA ASP A 148 -9.85 6.23 -8.01
C ASP A 148 -8.50 6.74 -7.52
N SER A 149 -7.47 6.82 -8.38
CA SER A 149 -6.17 7.39 -8.02
C SER A 149 -6.27 8.84 -7.53
N ILE A 150 -7.09 9.67 -8.18
CA ILE A 150 -7.32 11.05 -7.76
C ILE A 150 -8.03 11.10 -6.40
N LYS A 151 -9.10 10.31 -6.22
CA LYS A 151 -9.83 10.22 -4.95
C LYS A 151 -8.93 9.75 -3.81
N GLU A 152 -8.15 8.68 -4.03
CA GLU A 152 -7.18 8.16 -3.05
C GLU A 152 -6.16 9.23 -2.66
N THR A 153 -5.63 9.95 -3.65
CA THR A 153 -4.67 11.04 -3.40
C THR A 153 -5.30 12.16 -2.57
N LEU A 154 -6.53 12.59 -2.90
CA LEU A 154 -7.23 13.64 -2.15
C LEU A 154 -7.53 13.21 -0.72
N VAL A 155 -8.05 12.00 -0.52
CA VAL A 155 -8.33 11.46 0.81
C VAL A 155 -7.03 11.36 1.62
N SER A 156 -5.94 10.87 1.02
CA SER A 156 -4.63 10.79 1.66
C SER A 156 -4.12 12.17 2.07
N LEU A 157 -4.20 13.17 1.19
CA LEU A 157 -3.79 14.55 1.50
C LEU A 157 -4.60 15.14 2.65
N LEU A 158 -5.92 14.92 2.69
CA LEU A 158 -6.78 15.39 3.77
C LEU A 158 -6.40 14.82 5.14
N ILE A 159 -5.78 13.64 5.18
CA ILE A 159 -5.33 13.00 6.42
C ILE A 159 -3.88 13.40 6.75
N VAL A 160 -2.99 13.32 5.76
CA VAL A 160 -1.55 13.50 5.96
C VAL A 160 -1.17 14.97 6.22
N VAL A 161 -1.80 15.93 5.53
CA VAL A 161 -1.48 17.36 5.70
C VAL A 161 -1.75 17.84 7.13
N PRO A 162 -2.94 17.60 7.74
CA PRO A 162 -3.17 17.95 9.14
C PRO A 162 -2.23 17.25 10.11
N LEU A 163 -1.90 15.98 9.85
CA LEU A 163 -0.94 15.23 10.67
C LEU A 163 0.46 15.86 10.65
N ILE A 164 0.93 16.28 9.48
CA ILE A 164 2.22 16.98 9.35
C ILE A 164 2.16 18.32 10.08
N LEU A 165 1.11 19.11 9.88
CA LEU A 165 0.97 20.40 10.56
C LEU A 165 0.91 20.25 12.09
N ALA A 166 0.20 19.23 12.58
CA ALA A 166 0.17 18.88 14.00
C ALA A 166 1.57 18.47 14.48
N ALA A 167 2.29 17.62 13.74
CA ALA A 167 3.64 17.22 14.12
C ALA A 167 4.57 18.45 14.28
N VAL A 168 4.54 19.37 13.31
CA VAL A 168 5.35 20.60 13.35
C VAL A 168 4.95 21.49 14.54
N ALA A 169 3.65 21.68 14.77
CA ALA A 169 3.17 22.45 15.91
C ALA A 169 3.63 21.84 17.24
N PHE A 170 3.56 20.51 17.38
CA PHE A 170 3.93 19.83 18.62
C PHE A 170 5.43 19.88 18.87
N ILE A 171 6.25 19.67 17.83
CA ILE A 171 7.71 19.83 17.91
C ILE A 171 8.07 21.25 18.38
N GLY A 172 7.37 22.28 17.87
CA GLY A 172 7.62 23.67 18.25
C GLY A 172 7.15 24.06 19.65
N HIS A 173 6.11 23.42 20.19
CA HIS A 173 5.51 23.79 21.49
C HIS A 173 5.95 22.89 22.66
N PHE A 174 6.31 21.64 22.40
CA PHE A 174 6.58 20.65 23.44
C PHE A 174 8.02 20.10 23.34
N GLU A 175 8.99 20.79 23.93
CA GLU A 175 10.43 20.50 23.75
C GLU A 175 10.84 19.01 23.81
N LYS A 176 10.78 18.37 24.98
CA LYS A 176 11.26 16.97 25.15
C LYS A 176 10.14 15.93 25.04
N LEU A 177 8.89 16.37 25.16
CA LEU A 177 7.72 15.49 25.24
C LEU A 177 6.82 15.57 24.00
N TRP A 178 7.20 16.31 22.94
CA TRP A 178 6.39 16.40 21.71
C TRP A 178 6.05 15.02 21.15
N TRP A 179 6.97 14.06 21.19
CA TRP A 179 6.77 12.72 20.63
C TRP A 179 5.67 11.96 21.38
N LEU A 180 5.55 12.18 22.70
CA LEU A 180 4.53 11.54 23.51
C LEU A 180 3.17 12.17 23.23
N TYR A 181 3.08 13.50 23.26
CA TYR A 181 1.83 14.21 23.00
C TYR A 181 1.34 14.00 21.56
N PHE A 182 2.24 14.12 20.57
CA PHE A 182 1.92 13.83 19.18
C PHE A 182 1.57 12.35 19.00
N GLY A 183 2.28 11.43 19.66
CA GLY A 183 1.98 10.00 19.64
C GLY A 183 0.58 9.69 20.15
N LEU A 184 0.13 10.35 21.22
CA LEU A 184 -1.24 10.21 21.75
C LEU A 184 -2.28 10.75 20.76
N VAL A 185 -2.04 11.91 20.14
CA VAL A 185 -2.93 12.47 19.11
C VAL A 185 -2.98 11.58 17.88
N TYR A 186 -1.82 11.10 17.42
CA TYR A 186 -1.71 10.16 16.30
C TYR A 186 -2.47 8.87 16.60
N LEU A 187 -2.32 8.30 17.80
CA LEU A 187 -3.05 7.11 18.22
C LEU A 187 -4.57 7.35 18.21
N ALA A 188 -5.03 8.49 18.75
CA ALA A 188 -6.45 8.84 18.74
C ALA A 188 -6.99 8.98 17.31
N ILE A 189 -6.24 9.64 16.41
CA ILE A 189 -6.60 9.77 14.99
C ILE A 189 -6.60 8.39 14.31
N ALA A 190 -5.61 7.53 14.55
CA ALA A 190 -5.52 6.21 13.95
C ALA A 190 -6.70 5.31 14.38
N LEU A 191 -7.04 5.32 15.67
CA LEU A 191 -8.22 4.62 16.19
C LEU A 191 -9.51 5.20 15.61
N GLY A 192 -9.64 6.52 15.56
CA GLY A 192 -10.78 7.18 14.92
C GLY A 192 -10.92 6.80 13.45
N LEU A 193 -9.82 6.81 12.69
CA LEU A 193 -9.80 6.40 11.29
C LEU A 193 -10.12 4.92 11.12
N SER A 194 -9.73 4.04 12.04
CA SER A 194 -10.12 2.62 11.97
C SER A 194 -11.64 2.41 11.96
N TYR A 195 -12.37 3.32 12.61
CA TYR A 195 -13.83 3.35 12.61
C TYR A 195 -14.41 4.14 11.44
N VAL A 196 -13.86 5.32 11.13
CA VAL A 196 -14.36 6.21 10.06
C VAL A 196 -14.09 5.61 8.67
N TYR A 197 -12.98 4.92 8.49
CA TYR A 197 -12.56 4.39 7.19
C TYR A 197 -13.61 3.47 6.54
N PRO A 198 -14.08 2.38 7.18
CA PRO A 198 -15.06 1.49 6.56
C PRO A 198 -16.41 2.18 6.30
N ILE A 199 -16.79 3.18 7.11
CA ILE A 199 -18.11 3.82 7.02
C ILE A 199 -18.11 4.96 6.00
N TRP A 200 -17.04 5.75 5.91
CA TRP A 200 -17.03 7.00 5.14
C TRP A 200 -16.04 6.95 3.98
N VAL A 201 -14.88 6.32 4.15
CA VAL A 201 -13.84 6.29 3.11
C VAL A 201 -14.11 5.17 2.11
N ALA A 202 -14.33 3.94 2.58
CA ALA A 202 -14.57 2.80 1.71
C ALA A 202 -15.76 2.99 0.75
N PRO A 203 -16.89 3.61 1.16
CA PRO A 203 -18.02 3.86 0.26
C PRO A 203 -17.77 4.88 -0.86
N LEU A 204 -16.71 5.70 -0.77
CA LEU A 204 -16.32 6.60 -1.86
C LEU A 204 -15.76 5.83 -3.07
N PHE A 205 -15.28 4.62 -2.82
CA PHE A 205 -14.70 3.72 -3.80
C PHE A 205 -15.71 2.63 -4.19
N ASN A 206 -16.29 1.94 -3.22
CA ASN A 206 -17.13 0.76 -3.48
C ASN A 206 -18.59 1.01 -3.11
N LYS A 207 -19.50 0.33 -3.81
CA LYS A 207 -20.92 0.33 -3.44
C LYS A 207 -21.16 -0.77 -2.41
N PHE A 208 -21.80 -0.39 -1.31
CA PHE A 208 -22.28 -1.32 -0.29
C PHE A 208 -23.80 -1.36 -0.37
N VAL A 209 -24.36 -2.55 -0.56
CA VAL A 209 -25.80 -2.80 -0.62
C VAL A 209 -26.15 -3.79 0.48
N PRO A 210 -27.26 -3.63 1.21
CA PRO A 210 -27.71 -4.64 2.15
C PRO A 210 -27.82 -6.01 1.48
N LEU A 211 -27.39 -7.06 2.18
CA LEU A 211 -27.56 -8.42 1.70
C LEU A 211 -29.06 -8.71 1.51
N GLU A 212 -29.41 -9.23 0.33
CA GLU A 212 -30.79 -9.59 0.01
C GLU A 212 -31.34 -10.62 1.00
N ASP A 213 -32.64 -10.52 1.26
CA ASP A 213 -33.33 -11.48 2.14
C ASP A 213 -33.34 -12.87 1.49
N GLY A 214 -33.01 -13.88 2.27
CA GLY A 214 -32.97 -15.26 1.82
C GLY A 214 -32.16 -16.17 2.74
N GLU A 215 -32.00 -17.42 2.31
CA GLU A 215 -31.41 -18.51 3.11
C GLU A 215 -30.01 -18.17 3.65
N LEU A 216 -29.18 -17.48 2.85
CA LEU A 216 -27.84 -17.09 3.28
C LEU A 216 -27.87 -16.08 4.44
N LYS A 217 -28.72 -15.07 4.35
CA LYS A 217 -28.84 -14.03 5.38
C LYS A 217 -29.32 -14.64 6.70
N GLU A 218 -30.35 -15.49 6.63
CA GLU A 218 -30.89 -16.20 7.80
C GLU A 218 -29.83 -17.08 8.48
N LYS A 219 -29.05 -17.84 7.69
CA LYS A 219 -27.96 -18.67 8.24
C LYS A 219 -26.88 -17.84 8.94
N ILE A 220 -26.55 -16.67 8.41
CA ILE A 220 -25.58 -15.75 9.02
C ILE A 220 -26.15 -15.17 10.32
N GLU A 221 -27.41 -14.74 10.34
CA GLU A 221 -28.08 -14.21 11.53
C GLU A 221 -28.15 -15.25 12.66
N VAL A 222 -28.50 -16.50 12.34
CA VAL A 222 -28.46 -17.62 13.30
C VAL A 222 -27.05 -17.84 13.87
N LEU A 223 -26.01 -17.70 13.04
CA LEU A 223 -24.63 -17.83 13.52
C LEU A 223 -24.25 -16.68 14.46
N PHE A 224 -24.68 -15.46 14.17
CA PHE A 224 -24.48 -14.30 15.04
C PHE A 224 -25.18 -14.46 16.39
N GLU A 225 -26.42 -14.96 16.39
CA GLU A 225 -27.14 -15.26 17.64
C GLU A 225 -26.41 -16.32 18.47
N LYS A 226 -25.97 -17.42 17.85
CA LYS A 226 -25.24 -18.50 18.54
C LYS A 226 -23.93 -18.03 19.16
N THR A 227 -23.27 -17.05 18.54
CA THR A 227 -21.98 -16.51 19.01
C THR A 227 -22.14 -15.28 19.90
N GLY A 228 -23.37 -14.77 20.09
CA GLY A 228 -23.63 -13.52 20.81
C GLY A 228 -23.12 -12.27 20.08
N PHE A 229 -22.83 -12.38 18.79
CA PHE A 229 -22.33 -11.28 17.98
C PHE A 229 -23.48 -10.35 17.57
N LYS A 230 -23.37 -9.05 17.86
CA LYS A 230 -24.35 -8.05 17.46
C LYS A 230 -23.87 -7.34 16.21
N THR A 231 -24.70 -7.31 15.17
CA THR A 231 -24.43 -6.58 13.94
C THR A 231 -25.50 -5.52 13.68
N SER A 232 -25.10 -4.40 13.10
CA SER A 232 -26.00 -3.33 12.64
C SER A 232 -26.53 -3.58 11.22
N GLY A 233 -26.13 -4.68 10.58
CA GLY A 233 -26.56 -5.08 9.24
C GLY A 233 -25.51 -5.91 8.50
N ILE A 234 -25.94 -6.65 7.49
CA ILE A 234 -25.07 -7.43 6.60
C ILE A 234 -25.11 -6.76 5.23
N PHE A 235 -23.94 -6.44 4.69
CA PHE A 235 -23.82 -5.74 3.42
C PHE A 235 -22.92 -6.51 2.46
N THR A 236 -23.29 -6.52 1.19
CA THR A 236 -22.44 -6.99 0.09
C THR A 236 -21.70 -5.80 -0.53
N MET A 237 -20.40 -5.96 -0.77
CA MET A 237 -19.57 -4.98 -1.46
C MET A 237 -19.46 -5.34 -2.95
N ASP A 238 -19.83 -4.42 -3.85
CA ASP A 238 -19.62 -4.58 -5.30
C ASP A 238 -18.14 -4.34 -5.66
N ALA A 239 -17.32 -5.39 -5.47
CA ALA A 239 -15.91 -5.40 -5.85
C ALA A 239 -15.68 -5.73 -7.33
N SER A 240 -16.70 -6.28 -8.01
CA SER A 240 -16.63 -6.84 -9.37
C SER A 240 -16.12 -5.84 -10.41
N LYS A 241 -16.37 -4.54 -10.20
CA LYS A 241 -15.92 -3.46 -11.10
C LYS A 241 -14.40 -3.26 -11.11
N ARG A 242 -13.69 -3.78 -10.10
CA ARG A 242 -12.26 -3.60 -9.91
C ARG A 242 -11.51 -4.91 -10.01
N SER A 243 -11.96 -5.93 -9.26
CA SER A 243 -11.33 -7.24 -9.31
C SER A 243 -12.32 -8.39 -9.23
N ASN A 244 -11.87 -9.54 -9.70
CA ASN A 244 -12.51 -10.84 -9.53
C ASN A 244 -11.83 -11.65 -8.39
N HIS A 245 -11.11 -10.98 -7.49
CA HIS A 245 -10.54 -11.61 -6.30
C HIS A 245 -11.67 -11.76 -5.26
N SER A 246 -11.89 -12.98 -4.77
CA SER A 246 -12.93 -13.35 -3.80
C SER A 246 -12.35 -14.15 -2.65
#